data_AF-A0A2G9QEG5-F1
#
_entry.id   AF-A0A2G9QEG5-F1
#
_cell.length_a   1.000
_cell.length_b   1.000
_cell.length_c   1.000
_cell.angle_alpha   90.00
_cell.angle_beta   90.00
_cell.angle_gamma   90.00
#
_symmetry.space_group_name_H-M   'P 1'
#
loop_
_entity.id
_entity.type
_entity.pdbx_description
1 polymer ?
#
loop_
_entity_poly.entity_id
_entity_poly.type
_entity_poly.pdbx_seq_one_letter_code
_entity_poly.pdbx_strand_id
1 'polypeptide(L)'
;MAEMDDCRAQHWRGGMDEDGAQEVVSALEGKPLGVWGLLQIAGCTGLTAYSVWALVLMPGFRKVPLKLQVPYMPASARQVDNVMTLLKGRSGKMVDLGSGDGRIVR
;
A
#
# COMPACT_ATOMS: atom_id res chain seq x y z
N MET A 1 7.67 -10.78 -48.59
CA MET A 1 7.10 -9.95 -47.50
C MET A 1 6.48 -10.82 -46.42
N ALA A 2 5.64 -11.81 -46.76
CA ALA A 2 5.08 -12.78 -45.81
C ALA A 2 6.12 -13.54 -44.95
N GLU A 3 7.27 -13.89 -45.52
CA GLU A 3 8.34 -14.62 -44.82
C GLU A 3 9.06 -13.80 -43.73
N MET A 4 9.07 -12.47 -43.89
CA MET A 4 9.71 -11.56 -42.94
C MET A 4 8.80 -11.23 -41.75
N ASP A 5 7.48 -11.31 -41.95
CA ASP A 5 6.50 -11.21 -40.88
C ASP A 5 6.47 -12.49 -40.03
N ASP A 6 6.70 -13.66 -40.63
CA ASP A 6 6.81 -14.95 -39.91
C ASP A 6 8.06 -15.00 -39.01
N CYS A 7 9.24 -14.62 -39.51
CA CYS A 7 10.46 -14.50 -38.69
C CYS A 7 10.30 -13.54 -37.50
N ARG A 8 9.61 -12.40 -37.71
CA ARG A 8 9.36 -11.43 -36.65
C ARG A 8 8.36 -11.96 -35.62
N ALA A 9 7.33 -12.68 -36.07
CA ALA A 9 6.36 -13.33 -35.21
C ALA A 9 6.98 -14.46 -34.37
N GLN A 10 7.92 -15.22 -34.93
CA GLN A 10 8.70 -16.23 -34.20
C GLN A 10 9.64 -15.58 -33.17
N HIS A 11 10.28 -14.45 -33.51
CA HIS A 11 11.15 -13.72 -32.58
C HIS A 11 10.38 -13.14 -31.37
N TRP A 12 9.16 -12.65 -31.56
CA TRP A 12 8.29 -12.20 -30.45
C TRP A 12 7.66 -13.34 -29.65
N ARG A 13 7.58 -14.55 -30.21
CA ARG A 13 7.16 -15.77 -29.50
C ARG A 13 8.24 -16.36 -28.59
N GLY A 14 9.49 -15.92 -28.72
CA GLY A 14 10.62 -16.37 -27.88
C GLY A 14 10.76 -15.62 -26.54
N GLY A 15 9.75 -14.86 -26.12
CA GLY A 15 9.72 -14.17 -24.83
C GLY A 15 8.95 -14.98 -23.81
N MET A 16 9.67 -15.75 -22.98
CA MET A 16 9.18 -16.79 -22.07
C MET A 16 8.73 -18.06 -22.79
N ASP A 17 9.63 -19.04 -22.75
CA ASP A 17 9.43 -20.39 -23.25
C ASP A 17 8.19 -21.00 -22.58
N GLU A 18 7.04 -20.88 -23.23
CA GLU A 18 5.75 -21.42 -22.74
C GLU A 18 5.88 -22.93 -22.50
N ASP A 19 6.69 -23.61 -23.30
CA ASP A 19 7.06 -25.02 -23.15
C ASP A 19 7.80 -25.30 -21.82
N GLY A 20 8.70 -24.40 -21.41
CA GLY A 20 9.43 -24.52 -20.14
C GLY A 20 8.53 -24.26 -18.93
N ALA A 21 7.61 -23.30 -19.04
CA ALA A 21 6.59 -23.05 -18.03
C ALA A 21 5.61 -24.23 -17.91
N GLN A 22 5.23 -24.83 -19.04
CA GLN A 22 4.34 -25.97 -19.07
C GLN A 22 5.03 -27.25 -18.57
N GLU A 23 6.32 -27.44 -18.87
CA GLU A 23 7.14 -28.54 -18.35
C GLU A 23 7.26 -28.51 -16.83
N VAL A 24 7.53 -27.34 -16.22
CA VAL A 24 7.57 -27.23 -14.76
C VAL A 24 6.21 -27.45 -14.13
N VAL A 25 5.12 -26.99 -14.77
CA VAL A 25 3.74 -27.20 -14.29
C VAL A 25 3.37 -28.69 -14.36
N SER A 26 3.66 -29.38 -15.47
CA SER A 26 3.42 -30.82 -15.61
C SER A 26 4.29 -31.66 -14.68
N ALA A 27 5.54 -31.24 -14.41
CA ALA A 27 6.43 -31.89 -13.45
C ALA A 27 5.95 -31.74 -11.98
N LEU A 28 5.17 -30.70 -11.69
CA LEU A 28 4.52 -30.49 -10.39
C LEU A 28 3.23 -31.32 -10.25
N GLU A 29 2.51 -31.55 -11.37
CA GLU A 29 1.24 -32.29 -11.40
C GLU A 29 1.42 -33.82 -11.19
N GLY A 30 2.58 -34.36 -11.58
CA GLY A 30 2.86 -35.80 -11.52
C GLY A 30 3.40 -36.35 -10.20
N LYS A 31 3.65 -35.51 -9.18
CA LYS A 31 4.30 -35.94 -7.92
C LYS A 31 3.34 -35.82 -6.74
N PRO A 32 3.05 -36.90 -6.00
CA PRO A 32 2.25 -36.79 -4.77
C PRO A 32 3.01 -35.91 -3.77
N LEU A 33 2.51 -34.70 -3.55
CA LEU A 33 3.08 -33.75 -2.60
C LEU A 33 2.86 -34.29 -1.18
N GLY A 34 3.92 -34.82 -0.58
CA GLY A 34 3.90 -35.24 0.81
C GLY A 34 3.67 -34.06 1.75
N VAL A 35 3.28 -34.35 3.00
CA VAL A 35 3.02 -33.34 4.05
C VAL A 35 4.16 -32.33 4.20
N TRP A 36 5.41 -32.78 4.03
CA TRP A 36 6.59 -31.91 4.04
C TRP A 36 6.64 -30.92 2.87
N GLY A 37 6.24 -31.34 1.66
CA GLY A 37 6.17 -30.46 0.50
C GLY A 37 5.07 -29.41 0.65
N LEU A 38 3.91 -29.81 1.20
CA LEU A 38 2.83 -28.88 1.55
C LEU A 38 3.28 -27.85 2.58
N LEU A 39 4.00 -28.27 3.63
CA LEU A 39 4.53 -27.37 4.65
C LEU A 39 5.55 -26.38 4.09
N GLN A 40 6.43 -26.83 3.19
CA GLN A 40 7.41 -25.97 2.51
C GLN A 40 6.72 -24.94 1.63
N ILE A 41 5.73 -25.34 0.83
CA ILE A 41 4.97 -24.42 -0.01
C ILE A 41 4.24 -23.39 0.86
N ALA A 42 3.52 -23.84 1.88
CA ALA A 42 2.80 -22.95 2.79
C ALA A 42 3.75 -21.97 3.51
N GLY A 43 4.91 -22.45 3.97
CA GLY A 43 5.93 -21.62 4.61
C GLY A 43 6.52 -20.59 3.66
N CYS A 44 6.93 -21.00 2.45
CA CYS A 44 7.51 -20.10 1.46
C CYS A 44 6.50 -19.04 0.98
N THR A 45 5.26 -19.46 0.69
CA THR A 45 4.20 -18.53 0.27
C THR A 45 3.85 -17.57 1.39
N GLY A 46 3.71 -18.07 2.63
CA GLY A 46 3.43 -17.24 3.80
C GLY A 46 4.53 -16.21 4.09
N LEU A 47 5.80 -16.64 4.02
CA LEU A 47 6.95 -15.74 4.21
C LEU A 47 7.00 -14.67 3.12
N THR A 48 6.73 -15.04 1.86
CA THR A 48 6.69 -14.10 0.73
C THR A 48 5.57 -13.06 0.93
N ALA A 49 4.35 -13.51 1.23
CA ALA A 49 3.22 -12.63 1.50
C ALA A 49 3.50 -11.68 2.67
N TYR A 50 4.06 -12.20 3.77
CA TYR A 50 4.42 -11.40 4.94
C TYR A 50 5.49 -10.37 4.61
N SER A 51 6.52 -10.75 3.84
CA SER A 51 7.61 -9.85 3.46
C SER A 51 7.10 -8.69 2.61
N VAL A 52 6.25 -8.97 1.61
CA VAL A 52 5.60 -7.94 0.79
C VAL A 52 4.79 -6.99 1.68
N TRP A 53 3.96 -7.52 2.57
CA TRP A 53 3.15 -6.71 3.48
C TRP A 53 4.02 -5.85 4.43
N ALA A 54 5.05 -6.44 5.04
CA ALA A 54 5.87 -5.79 6.06
C ALA A 54 6.88 -4.78 5.49
N LEU A 55 7.36 -4.97 4.25
CA LEU A 55 8.39 -4.13 3.65
C LEU A 55 7.81 -3.13 2.64
N VAL A 56 6.76 -3.47 1.90
CA VAL A 56 6.18 -2.60 0.87
C VAL A 56 5.01 -1.79 1.42
N LEU A 57 4.08 -2.44 2.14
CA LEU A 57 2.84 -1.78 2.58
C LEU A 57 3.00 -1.02 3.90
N MET A 58 3.81 -1.54 4.83
CA MET A 58 4.01 -0.96 6.15
C MET A 58 4.89 0.30 6.32
N PRO A 59 5.83 0.69 5.42
CA PRO A 59 6.74 1.82 5.68
C PRO A 59 6.03 3.13 6.04
N GLY A 60 4.90 3.41 5.38
CA GLY A 60 4.08 4.60 5.66
C GLY A 60 3.37 4.53 7.01
N PHE A 61 2.82 3.36 7.36
CA PHE A 61 2.09 3.15 8.61
C PHE A 61 2.98 3.04 9.85
N ARG A 62 4.26 2.68 9.73
CA ARG A 62 5.17 2.67 10.90
C ARG A 62 5.72 4.05 11.23
N LYS A 63 6.03 4.87 10.22
CA LYS A 63 6.69 6.17 10.47
C LYS A 63 5.70 7.30 10.74
N VAL A 64 4.60 7.36 9.99
CA VAL A 64 3.69 8.50 10.03
C VAL A 64 2.91 8.56 11.35
N PRO A 65 2.11 7.56 11.77
CA PRO A 65 1.33 7.67 13.00
C PRO A 65 2.17 7.67 14.28
N LEU A 66 3.41 7.13 14.27
CA LEU A 66 4.28 7.13 15.46
C LEU A 66 5.13 8.41 15.60
N LYS A 67 5.41 9.13 14.50
CA LYS A 67 6.25 10.35 14.52
C LYS A 67 5.53 11.61 14.09
N LEU A 68 4.23 11.55 13.77
CA LEU A 68 3.41 12.73 13.55
C LEU A 68 3.10 13.41 14.89
N GLN A 69 4.14 13.93 15.53
CA GLN A 69 3.99 14.91 16.59
C GLN A 69 3.71 16.24 15.91
N VAL A 70 2.46 16.71 15.95
CA VAL A 70 2.13 18.06 15.53
C VAL A 70 2.62 19.00 16.63
N PRO A 71 3.65 19.85 16.39
CA PRO A 71 4.14 20.76 17.40
C PRO A 71 3.04 21.77 17.77
N TYR A 72 2.91 22.05 19.06
CA TYR A 72 1.95 23.05 19.54
C TYR A 72 2.39 24.44 19.09
N MET A 73 1.60 25.03 18.20
CA MET A 73 1.74 26.40 17.73
C MET A 73 0.43 27.13 18.05
N PRO A 74 0.42 28.06 19.02
CA PRO A 74 -0.81 28.74 19.41
C PRO A 74 -1.32 29.66 18.29
N ALA A 75 -2.63 29.68 18.10
CA ALA A 75 -3.27 30.67 17.24
C ALA A 75 -3.07 32.09 17.80
N SER A 76 -2.68 33.03 16.95
CA SER A 76 -2.57 34.44 17.35
C SER A 76 -3.94 35.05 17.64
N ALA A 77 -3.99 36.09 18.47
CA ALA A 77 -5.23 36.79 18.82
C ALA A 77 -6.01 37.28 17.58
N ARG A 78 -5.31 37.74 16.54
CA ARG A 78 -5.91 38.16 15.26
C ARG A 78 -6.55 36.99 14.50
N GLN A 79 -5.95 35.80 14.53
CA GLN A 79 -6.51 34.62 13.87
C GLN A 79 -7.79 34.15 14.56
N VAL A 80 -7.81 34.18 15.90
CA VAL A 80 -9.01 33.87 16.67
C VAL A 80 -10.13 34.86 16.35
N ASP A 81 -9.83 36.16 16.33
CA ASP A 81 -10.81 37.21 16.02
C ASP A 81 -11.39 37.09 14.59
N ASN A 82 -10.54 36.77 13.62
CA ASN A 82 -10.97 36.50 12.24
C ASN A 82 -11.90 35.29 12.15
N VAL A 83 -11.58 34.20 12.85
CA VAL A 83 -12.42 32.98 12.90
C VAL A 83 -13.77 33.29 13.54
N MET A 84 -13.79 34.00 14.67
CA MET A 84 -15.02 34.40 15.35
C MET A 84 -15.87 35.34 14.49
N THR A 85 -15.24 36.25 13.77
CA THR A 85 -15.91 37.15 12.82
C THR A 85 -16.55 36.38 11.66
N LEU A 86 -15.85 35.38 11.10
CA LEU A 86 -16.38 34.52 10.02
C LEU A 86 -17.53 33.63 10.47
N LEU A 87 -17.54 33.22 11.74
CA LEU A 87 -18.56 32.34 12.31
C LEU A 87 -19.77 33.10 12.88
N LYS A 88 -19.68 34.43 12.96
CA LYS A 88 -20.74 35.29 13.48
C LYS A 88 -22.04 35.06 12.70
N GLY A 89 -23.10 34.67 13.42
CA GLY A 89 -24.42 34.42 12.84
C GLY A 89 -24.65 33.00 12.31
N ARG A 90 -23.68 32.09 12.41
CA ARG A 90 -23.88 30.65 12.17
C ARG A 90 -24.15 29.93 13.49
N SER A 91 -25.22 29.12 13.54
CA SER A 91 -25.52 28.24 14.68
C SER A 91 -25.17 26.79 14.34
N GLY A 92 -24.53 26.07 15.26
CA GLY A 92 -24.10 24.69 15.04
C GLY A 92 -23.03 24.24 16.03
N LYS A 93 -22.74 22.93 16.07
CA LYS A 93 -21.65 22.38 16.89
C LYS A 93 -20.31 22.64 16.20
N MET A 94 -19.38 23.26 16.91
CA MET A 94 -18.00 23.44 16.48
C MET A 94 -17.10 22.46 17.21
N VAL A 95 -16.18 21.82 16.48
CA VAL A 95 -15.15 20.95 17.06
C VAL A 95 -13.81 21.45 16.56
N ASP A 96 -12.94 21.84 17.48
CA ASP A 96 -11.56 22.24 17.19
C ASP A 96 -10.63 21.03 17.31
N LEU A 97 -10.15 20.55 16.17
CA LEU A 97 -9.29 19.38 16.08
C LEU A 97 -7.83 19.80 16.32
N GLY A 98 -7.36 19.61 17.56
CA GLY A 98 -6.02 20.04 17.98
C GLY A 98 -6.02 21.34 18.79
N SER A 99 -7.05 21.58 19.59
CA SER A 99 -7.30 22.85 20.27
C SER A 99 -6.18 23.35 21.20
N GLY A 100 -5.32 22.45 21.69
CA GLY A 100 -4.23 22.79 22.60
C GLY A 100 -4.75 23.44 23.89
N ASP A 101 -4.83 24.77 23.95
CA ASP A 101 -5.27 25.54 25.13
C ASP A 101 -6.74 26.02 25.10
N GLY A 102 -7.51 25.69 24.06
CA GLY A 102 -8.96 25.86 24.07
C GLY A 102 -9.48 27.27 23.76
N ARG A 103 -8.69 28.16 23.15
CA ARG A 103 -9.10 29.55 22.85
C ARG A 103 -10.25 29.70 21.84
N ILE A 104 -10.53 28.67 21.04
CA ILE A 104 -11.55 28.71 19.97
C ILE A 104 -12.88 28.06 20.39
N VAL A 105 -12.88 27.11 21.35
CA VAL A 105 -14.07 26.29 21.72
C VAL A 105 -14.79 26.81 22.97
N ARG A 106 -14.64 28.08 23.35
CA ARG A 106 -15.35 28.64 24.52
C ARG A 106 -16.78 29.08 24.22
#